data_AF-A0A850WUR5-F1
#
_entry.id   AF-A0A850WUR5-F1
#
_cell.length_a   1.000
_cell.length_b   1.000
_cell.length_c   1.000
_cell.angle_alpha   90.00
_cell.angle_beta   90.00
_cell.angle_gamma   90.00
#
_symmetry.space_group_name_H-M   'P 1'
#
loop_
_entity.id
_entity.type
_entity.pdbx_description
1 polymer ?
#
loop_
_entity_poly.entity_id
_entity_poly.type
_entity_poly.pdbx_seq_one_letter_code
_entity_poly.pdbx_strand_id
1 'polypeptide(L)'
;QNDSCSSTAGAGAQFQKWKLKAEQAKKVEFIRTTEMLKPQLANAEKGTNRYLYNRKSDLRVEYSILVELVHRMSISRKTEKAKILQQLSKIQSDVKRLQQQLNDARPTPEFVDKLKETMGEIENAISAFKEEQRQIYEQLLKEEKATMSELSALERKVKLWVLGSSTAGKVLKLPSVNKVLEKHLPEEVVEFERFLQQTGEWQGGWDDHDHQTFLKVWTKHKGRLSYMDEALEYLCGQTKEDIEQRDKWYQKFLILLERKKE
;
A
#
# COMPACT_ATOMS: atom_id res chain seq x y z
N GLN A 1 60.92 -45.38 -17.39
CA GLN A 1 60.14 -44.88 -16.24
C GLN A 1 59.49 -43.56 -16.69
N ASN A 2 58.44 -43.67 -17.50
CA ASN A 2 57.02 -43.57 -17.15
C ASN A 2 56.61 -42.20 -16.59
N ASP A 3 56.16 -41.36 -17.52
CA ASP A 3 54.94 -40.55 -17.52
C ASP A 3 54.33 -40.18 -16.15
N SER A 4 54.43 -38.89 -15.80
CA SER A 4 53.44 -38.27 -14.92
C SER A 4 53.42 -36.76 -15.11
N CYS A 5 52.69 -36.30 -16.12
CA CYS A 5 52.31 -34.91 -16.21
C CYS A 5 51.00 -34.78 -16.98
N SER A 6 49.87 -34.66 -16.26
CA SER A 6 48.62 -33.96 -16.66
C SER A 6 47.44 -34.42 -15.80
N SER A 7 47.13 -33.72 -14.71
CA SER A 7 45.84 -33.90 -13.98
C SER A 7 45.27 -32.64 -13.32
N THR A 8 45.90 -31.48 -13.47
CA THR A 8 45.47 -30.24 -12.77
C THR A 8 44.53 -29.35 -13.60
N ALA A 9 44.49 -29.49 -14.93
CA ALA A 9 43.62 -28.67 -15.79
C ALA A 9 42.13 -29.08 -15.75
N GLY A 10 41.82 -30.35 -15.48
CA GLY A 10 40.44 -30.88 -15.46
C GLY A 10 39.63 -30.47 -14.23
N ALA A 11 40.28 -30.38 -13.06
CA ALA A 11 39.62 -30.07 -11.79
C ALA A 11 39.12 -28.61 -11.73
N GLY A 12 39.90 -27.66 -12.27
CA GLY A 12 39.51 -26.24 -12.33
C GLY A 12 38.32 -25.98 -13.27
N ALA A 13 38.29 -26.63 -14.43
CA ALA A 13 37.18 -26.54 -15.38
C ALA A 13 35.90 -27.16 -14.83
N GLN A 14 36.01 -28.26 -14.10
CA GLN A 14 34.89 -28.92 -13.45
C GLN A 14 34.30 -28.03 -12.33
N PHE A 15 35.14 -27.46 -11.47
CA PHE A 15 34.71 -26.55 -10.40
C PHE A 15 33.96 -25.32 -10.92
N GLN A 16 34.45 -24.68 -12.00
CA GLN A 16 33.76 -23.55 -12.63
C GLN A 16 32.39 -23.96 -13.20
N LYS A 17 32.29 -25.16 -13.80
CA LYS A 17 31.03 -25.72 -14.31
C LYS A 17 30.01 -25.99 -13.20
N TRP A 18 30.45 -26.49 -12.04
CA TRP A 18 29.58 -26.67 -10.86
C TRP A 18 29.09 -25.34 -10.30
N LYS A 19 29.97 -24.33 -10.23
CA LYS A 19 29.62 -22.99 -9.77
C LYS A 19 28.56 -22.34 -10.66
N LEU A 20 28.72 -22.41 -11.97
CA LEU A 20 27.76 -21.87 -12.95
C LEU A 20 26.41 -22.59 -12.88
N LYS A 21 26.40 -23.91 -12.70
CA LYS A 21 25.16 -24.69 -12.47
C LYS A 21 24.45 -24.30 -11.18
N ALA A 22 25.19 -24.11 -10.09
CA ALA A 22 24.61 -23.71 -8.81
C ALA A 22 24.00 -22.29 -8.88
N GLU A 23 24.65 -21.38 -9.59
CA GLU A 23 24.15 -20.02 -9.82
C GLU A 23 22.90 -20.00 -10.72
N GLN A 24 22.89 -20.85 -11.76
CA GLN A 24 21.71 -21.02 -12.61
C GLN A 24 20.53 -21.66 -11.85
N ALA A 25 20.78 -22.63 -10.97
CA ALA A 25 19.75 -23.21 -10.11
C ALA A 25 19.15 -22.15 -9.15
N LYS A 26 19.99 -21.27 -8.56
CA LYS A 26 19.51 -20.15 -7.73
C LYS A 26 18.65 -19.17 -8.52
N LYS A 27 19.04 -18.86 -9.76
CA LYS A 27 18.26 -17.97 -10.65
C LYS A 27 16.89 -18.57 -10.99
N VAL A 28 16.83 -19.88 -11.24
CA VAL A 28 15.57 -20.59 -11.52
C VAL A 28 14.66 -20.60 -10.29
N GLU A 29 15.19 -20.91 -9.11
CA GLU A 29 14.41 -20.83 -7.86
C GLU A 29 13.91 -19.40 -7.59
N PHE A 30 14.73 -18.38 -7.83
CA PHE A 30 14.31 -16.99 -7.68
C PHE A 30 13.16 -16.61 -8.63
N ILE A 31 13.21 -17.07 -9.88
CA ILE A 31 12.10 -16.85 -10.83
C ILE A 31 10.85 -17.58 -10.35
N ARG A 32 10.98 -18.83 -9.90
CA ARG A 32 9.87 -19.64 -9.40
C ARG A 32 9.20 -19.02 -8.18
N THR A 33 9.98 -18.53 -7.21
CA THR A 33 9.44 -17.85 -6.02
C THR A 33 8.78 -16.53 -6.40
N THR A 34 9.37 -15.77 -7.32
CA THR A 34 8.75 -14.53 -7.85
C THR A 34 7.41 -14.83 -8.53
N GLU A 35 7.33 -15.90 -9.31
CA GLU A 35 6.10 -16.33 -9.98
C GLU A 35 5.03 -16.81 -8.99
N MET A 36 5.40 -17.48 -7.89
CA MET A 36 4.48 -17.85 -6.82
C MET A 36 4.00 -16.66 -5.98
N LEU A 37 4.84 -15.65 -5.77
CA LEU A 37 4.50 -14.47 -4.97
C LEU A 37 3.57 -13.51 -5.73
N LYS A 38 3.65 -13.44 -7.06
CA LYS A 38 2.76 -12.62 -7.90
C LYS A 38 1.26 -12.85 -7.63
N PRO A 39 0.72 -14.09 -7.66
CA PRO A 39 -0.69 -14.32 -7.38
C PRO A 39 -1.04 -14.07 -5.90
N GLN A 40 -0.12 -14.32 -4.96
CA GLN A 40 -0.34 -13.98 -3.54
C GLN A 40 -0.48 -12.47 -3.33
N LEU A 41 0.40 -11.69 -3.96
CA LEU A 41 0.32 -10.22 -3.99
C LEU A 41 -1.01 -9.77 -4.60
N ALA A 42 -1.37 -10.30 -5.77
CA ALA A 42 -2.61 -9.94 -6.45
C ALA A 42 -3.85 -10.32 -5.62
N ASN A 43 -3.83 -11.42 -4.87
CA ASN A 43 -4.94 -11.82 -4.01
C ASN A 43 -5.03 -10.95 -2.74
N ALA A 44 -3.90 -10.61 -2.13
CA ALA A 44 -3.84 -9.67 -1.02
C ALA A 44 -4.31 -8.27 -1.43
N GLU A 45 -3.88 -7.79 -2.60
CA GLU A 45 -4.35 -6.54 -3.19
C GLU A 45 -5.86 -6.58 -3.44
N LYS A 46 -6.40 -7.68 -4.00
CA LYS A 46 -7.85 -7.86 -4.18
C LYS A 46 -8.62 -7.87 -2.86
N GLY A 47 -8.09 -8.50 -1.81
CA GLY A 47 -8.68 -8.52 -0.47
C GLY A 47 -8.74 -7.13 0.16
N THR A 48 -7.63 -6.40 0.12
CA THR A 48 -7.55 -5.00 0.57
C THR A 48 -8.49 -4.11 -0.23
N ASN A 49 -8.52 -4.28 -1.56
CA ASN A 49 -9.44 -3.51 -2.41
C ASN A 49 -10.89 -3.81 -2.06
N ARG A 50 -11.25 -5.08 -1.82
CA ARG A 50 -12.60 -5.47 -1.41
C ARG A 50 -13.00 -4.76 -0.12
N TYR A 51 -12.11 -4.69 0.87
CA TYR A 51 -12.38 -4.02 2.14
C TYR A 51 -12.54 -2.50 1.98
N LEU A 52 -11.64 -1.86 1.22
CA LEU A 52 -11.68 -0.41 0.94
C LEU A 52 -12.89 -0.01 0.07
N TYR A 53 -13.33 -0.89 -0.83
CA TYR A 53 -14.49 -0.68 -1.70
C TYR A 53 -15.82 -1.23 -1.15
N ASN A 54 -15.87 -2.02 -0.06
CA ASN A 54 -17.14 -2.44 0.56
C ASN A 54 -17.59 -1.55 1.72
N ARG A 55 -16.71 -0.72 2.29
CA ARG A 55 -17.07 0.19 3.39
C ARG A 55 -17.91 1.38 2.86
N LYS A 56 -18.92 1.80 3.63
CA LYS A 56 -19.87 2.88 3.25
C LYS A 56 -19.14 4.22 3.02
N SER A 57 -19.56 4.88 1.95
CA SER A 57 -19.26 6.22 1.39
C SER A 57 -17.86 6.84 1.54
N ASP A 58 -17.34 7.06 2.76
CA ASP A 58 -16.30 8.09 2.95
C ASP A 58 -14.89 7.55 2.65
N LEU A 59 -14.58 6.33 3.10
CA LEU A 59 -13.30 5.68 2.79
C LEU A 59 -13.17 5.30 1.31
N ARG A 60 -14.29 5.05 0.63
CA ARG A 60 -14.31 4.83 -0.81
C ARG A 60 -13.87 6.09 -1.54
N VAL A 61 -14.39 7.25 -1.16
CA VAL A 61 -14.05 8.54 -1.78
C VAL A 61 -12.56 8.85 -1.58
N GLU A 62 -12.06 8.72 -0.35
CA GLU A 62 -10.62 8.93 -0.05
C GLU A 62 -9.72 7.96 -0.82
N TYR A 63 -10.12 6.69 -0.91
CA TYR A 63 -9.37 5.69 -1.68
C TYR A 63 -9.39 5.99 -3.18
N SER A 64 -10.54 6.41 -3.73
CA SER A 64 -10.65 6.83 -5.13
C SER A 64 -9.74 8.02 -5.43
N ILE A 65 -9.70 9.03 -4.54
CA ILE A 65 -8.77 10.17 -4.66
C ILE A 65 -7.32 9.70 -4.69
N LEU A 66 -6.95 8.75 -3.81
CA LEU A 66 -5.59 8.18 -3.78
C LEU A 66 -5.25 7.45 -5.07
N VAL A 67 -6.16 6.62 -5.60
CA VAL A 67 -5.96 5.89 -6.86
C VAL A 67 -5.79 6.87 -8.03
N GLU A 68 -6.64 7.90 -8.11
CA GLU A 68 -6.54 8.95 -9.13
C GLU A 68 -5.22 9.72 -9.02
N LEU A 69 -4.77 10.05 -7.80
CA LEU A 69 -3.47 10.68 -7.57
C LEU A 69 -2.32 9.80 -8.07
N VAL A 70 -2.30 8.51 -7.71
CA VAL A 70 -1.27 7.56 -8.17
C VAL A 70 -1.26 7.45 -9.69
N HIS A 71 -2.43 7.36 -10.31
CA HIS A 71 -2.56 7.31 -11.76
C HIS A 71 -2.03 8.59 -12.42
N ARG A 72 -2.42 9.76 -11.90
CA ARG A 72 -1.96 11.07 -12.36
C ARG A 72 -0.45 11.21 -12.24
N MET A 73 0.15 10.79 -11.12
CA MET A 73 1.61 10.80 -10.93
C MET A 73 2.33 9.88 -11.91
N SER A 74 1.74 8.72 -12.22
CA SER A 74 2.28 7.80 -13.23
C SER A 74 2.29 8.40 -14.63
N ILE A 75 1.19 9.07 -15.03
CA ILE A 75 1.11 9.81 -16.29
C ILE A 75 2.14 10.93 -16.30
N SER A 76 2.18 11.76 -15.26
CA SER A 76 3.13 12.87 -15.14
C SER A 76 4.58 12.43 -15.36
N ARG A 77 5.00 11.34 -14.71
CA ARG A 77 6.35 10.77 -14.88
C ARG A 77 6.64 10.32 -16.31
N LYS A 78 5.67 9.71 -16.98
CA LYS A 78 5.82 9.30 -18.39
C LYS A 78 5.93 10.52 -19.31
N THR A 79 5.11 11.53 -19.09
CA THR A 79 5.13 12.79 -19.84
C THR A 79 6.45 13.52 -19.65
N GLU A 80 6.94 13.64 -18.41
CA GLU A 80 8.21 14.29 -18.12
C GLU A 80 9.38 13.58 -18.79
N LYS A 81 9.41 12.23 -18.72
CA LYS A 81 10.41 11.44 -19.44
C LYS A 81 10.37 11.71 -20.94
N ALA A 82 9.18 11.78 -21.55
CA ALA A 82 9.03 12.08 -22.97
C ALA A 82 9.53 13.50 -23.31
N LYS A 83 9.21 14.49 -22.47
CA LYS A 83 9.66 15.88 -22.64
C LYS A 83 11.19 15.99 -22.59
N ILE A 84 11.83 15.35 -21.61
CA ILE A 84 13.30 15.32 -21.48
C ILE A 84 13.93 14.69 -22.71
N LEU A 85 13.42 13.52 -23.14
CA LEU A 85 13.93 12.85 -24.34
C LEU A 85 13.77 13.72 -25.59
N GLN A 86 12.64 14.41 -25.73
CA GLN A 86 12.40 15.33 -26.84
C GLN A 86 13.40 16.49 -26.84
N GLN A 87 13.60 17.17 -25.71
CA GLN A 87 14.57 18.27 -25.59
C GLN A 87 16.01 17.81 -25.87
N LEU A 88 16.42 16.66 -25.34
CA LEU A 88 17.74 16.09 -25.61
C LEU A 88 17.90 15.71 -27.08
N SER A 89 16.87 15.15 -27.71
CA SER A 89 16.93 14.80 -29.13
C SER A 89 17.11 16.03 -30.03
N LYS A 90 16.46 17.15 -29.68
CA LYS A 90 16.62 18.43 -30.37
C LYS A 90 18.05 18.94 -30.26
N ILE A 91 18.59 19.03 -29.05
CA ILE A 91 19.99 19.45 -28.81
C ILE A 91 20.97 18.56 -29.58
N GLN A 92 20.77 17.24 -29.54
CA GLN A 92 21.60 16.29 -30.29
C GLN A 92 21.52 16.52 -31.80
N SER A 93 20.33 16.82 -32.34
CA SER A 93 20.16 17.11 -33.76
C SER A 93 20.84 18.41 -34.18
N ASP A 94 20.80 19.43 -33.31
CA ASP A 94 21.47 20.72 -33.54
C ASP A 94 23.00 20.54 -33.52
N VAL A 95 23.52 19.76 -32.58
CA VAL A 95 24.95 19.40 -32.51
C VAL A 95 25.38 18.61 -33.75
N LYS A 96 24.61 17.61 -34.19
CA LYS A 96 24.93 16.85 -35.41
C LYS A 96 24.94 17.74 -36.65
N ARG A 97 24.00 18.69 -36.75
CA ARG A 97 23.96 19.67 -37.84
C ARG A 97 25.21 20.55 -37.83
N LEU A 98 25.64 21.02 -36.65
CA LEU A 98 26.88 21.79 -36.50
C LEU A 98 28.11 20.97 -36.92
N GLN A 99 28.20 19.70 -36.49
CA GLN A 99 29.28 18.80 -36.87
C GLN A 99 29.35 18.57 -38.38
N GLN A 100 28.21 18.38 -39.04
CA GLN A 100 28.14 18.23 -40.49
C GLN A 100 28.65 19.49 -41.21
N GLN A 101 28.19 20.67 -40.77
CA GLN A 101 28.64 21.95 -41.32
C GLN A 101 30.16 22.14 -41.19
N LEU A 102 30.75 21.65 -40.09
CA LEU A 102 32.19 21.72 -39.86
C LEU A 102 33.00 20.83 -40.82
N ASN A 103 32.44 19.69 -41.23
CA ASN A 103 33.10 18.74 -42.14
C ASN A 103 33.05 19.18 -43.61
N ASP A 104 32.03 19.96 -44.00
CA ASP A 104 31.71 20.23 -45.41
C ASP A 104 32.19 21.60 -45.92
N ALA A 105 32.81 22.44 -45.08
CA ALA A 105 33.04 23.86 -45.39
C ALA A 105 34.50 24.31 -45.48
N ARG A 106 34.78 25.22 -46.42
CA ARG A 106 36.00 26.05 -46.43
C ARG A 106 35.83 27.21 -45.44
N PRO A 107 36.85 27.59 -44.66
CA PRO A 107 36.75 28.66 -43.68
C PRO A 107 36.72 30.04 -44.37
N THR A 108 35.50 30.51 -44.68
CA THR A 108 35.20 31.90 -45.08
C THR A 108 34.79 32.69 -43.82
N PRO A 109 35.11 33.99 -43.69
CA PRO A 109 34.72 34.80 -42.52
C PRO A 109 33.22 34.71 -42.18
N GLU A 110 32.33 34.80 -43.18
CA GLU A 110 30.88 34.69 -42.99
C GLU A 110 30.46 33.31 -42.46
N PHE A 111 31.17 32.25 -42.85
CA PHE A 111 30.93 30.90 -42.35
C PHE A 111 31.35 30.75 -40.89
N VAL A 112 32.47 31.38 -40.50
CA VAL A 112 32.94 31.39 -39.10
C VAL A 112 31.95 32.13 -38.20
N ASP A 113 31.39 33.25 -38.66
CA ASP A 113 30.39 34.00 -37.89
C ASP A 113 29.10 33.18 -37.69
N LYS A 114 28.63 32.49 -38.74
CA LYS A 114 27.47 31.60 -38.66
C LYS A 114 27.72 30.39 -37.75
N LEU A 115 28.95 29.88 -37.70
CA LEU A 115 29.35 28.81 -36.80
C LEU A 115 29.28 29.26 -35.33
N LYS A 116 29.79 30.47 -35.03
CA LYS A 116 29.73 31.05 -33.69
C LYS A 116 28.29 31.28 -33.24
N GLU A 117 27.43 31.76 -34.13
CA GLU A 117 26.00 31.92 -33.86
C GLU A 117 25.36 30.57 -33.51
N THR A 118 25.55 29.55 -34.36
CA THR A 118 24.97 28.21 -34.14
C THR A 118 25.52 27.55 -32.86
N MET A 119 26.80 27.72 -32.56
CA MET A 119 27.41 27.24 -31.31
C MET A 119 26.80 27.94 -30.08
N GLY A 120 26.63 29.26 -30.14
CA GLY A 120 25.98 30.03 -29.09
C GLY A 120 24.52 29.62 -28.86
N GLU A 121 23.76 29.34 -29.91
CA GLU A 121 22.39 28.82 -29.80
C GLU A 121 22.35 27.46 -29.09
N ILE A 122 23.28 26.55 -29.41
CA ILE A 122 23.38 25.24 -28.77
C ILE A 122 23.78 25.38 -27.30
N GLU A 123 24.76 26.22 -26.98
CA GLU A 123 25.18 26.49 -25.60
C GLU A 123 24.05 27.09 -24.76
N ASN A 124 23.30 28.03 -25.35
CA ASN A 124 22.10 28.61 -24.73
C ASN A 124 21.02 27.55 -24.52
N ALA A 125 20.77 26.68 -25.50
CA ALA A 125 19.80 25.59 -25.37
C ALA A 125 20.19 24.59 -24.27
N ILE A 126 21.47 24.24 -24.17
CA ILE A 126 22.00 23.36 -23.11
C ILE A 126 21.87 24.03 -21.74
N SER A 127 22.23 25.31 -21.64
CA SER A 127 22.16 26.06 -20.38
C SER A 127 20.73 26.22 -19.90
N ALA A 128 19.80 26.58 -20.81
CA ALA A 128 18.38 26.67 -20.51
C ALA A 128 17.80 25.31 -20.08
N PHE A 129 18.15 24.23 -20.77
CA PHE A 129 17.74 22.88 -20.38
C PHE A 129 18.22 22.52 -18.97
N LYS A 130 19.51 22.72 -18.67
CA LYS A 130 20.07 22.44 -17.34
C LYS A 130 19.38 23.25 -16.25
N GLU A 131 19.11 24.52 -16.53
CA GLU A 131 18.44 25.42 -15.59
C GLU A 131 16.99 25.00 -15.34
N GLU A 132 16.23 24.67 -16.39
CA GLU A 132 14.86 24.15 -16.26
C GLU A 132 14.84 22.86 -15.42
N GLN A 133 15.74 21.91 -15.69
CA GLN A 133 15.82 20.66 -14.94
C GLN A 133 16.21 20.89 -13.48
N ARG A 134 17.09 21.85 -13.20
CA ARG A 134 17.45 22.26 -11.83
C ARG A 134 16.24 22.82 -11.09
N GLN A 135 15.49 23.72 -11.71
CA GLN A 135 14.30 24.33 -11.10
C GLN A 135 13.22 23.27 -10.79
N ILE A 136 12.96 22.35 -11.72
CA ILE A 136 12.03 21.24 -11.51
C ILE A 136 12.49 20.37 -10.34
N TYR A 137 13.77 20.01 -10.29
CA TYR A 137 14.33 19.21 -9.21
C TYR A 137 14.22 19.88 -7.84
N GLU A 138 14.57 21.17 -7.75
CA GLU A 138 14.43 21.95 -6.52
C GLU A 138 12.98 22.05 -6.03
N GLN A 139 12.03 22.18 -6.96
CA GLN A 139 10.61 22.18 -6.63
C GLN A 139 10.14 20.82 -6.11
N LEU A 140 10.52 19.72 -6.76
CA LEU A 140 10.20 18.37 -6.31
C LEU A 140 10.78 18.07 -4.92
N LEU A 141 12.00 18.52 -4.63
CA LEU A 141 12.60 18.38 -3.29
C LEU A 141 11.81 19.13 -2.20
N LYS A 142 11.28 20.32 -2.51
CA LYS A 142 10.45 21.08 -1.57
C LYS A 142 9.14 20.35 -1.30
N GLU A 143 8.50 19.83 -2.34
CA GLU A 143 7.27 19.04 -2.24
C GLU A 143 7.48 17.76 -1.45
N GLU A 144 8.54 17.00 -1.74
CA GLU A 144 8.92 15.79 -1.00
C GLU A 144 9.09 16.08 0.49
N LYS A 145 9.83 17.14 0.84
CA LYS A 145 10.03 17.54 2.23
C LYS A 145 8.71 17.93 2.91
N ALA A 146 7.81 18.63 2.21
CA ALA A 146 6.50 19.00 2.73
C ALA A 146 5.64 17.76 2.99
N THR A 147 5.52 16.85 2.02
CA THR A 147 4.76 15.60 2.15
C THR A 147 5.34 14.69 3.23
N MET A 148 6.66 14.59 3.37
CA MET A 148 7.30 13.86 4.47
C MET A 148 6.95 14.44 5.84
N SER A 149 6.93 15.77 5.96
CA SER A 149 6.52 16.45 7.20
C SER A 149 5.07 16.13 7.55
N GLU A 150 4.16 16.18 6.57
CA GLU A 150 2.74 15.82 6.72
C GLU A 150 2.58 14.36 7.15
N LEU A 151 3.27 13.42 6.49
CA LEU A 151 3.27 12.01 6.86
C LEU A 151 3.76 11.80 8.29
N SER A 152 4.86 12.46 8.69
CA SER A 152 5.36 12.36 10.05
C SER A 152 4.38 12.90 11.09
N ALA A 153 3.60 13.93 10.74
CA ALA A 153 2.58 14.50 11.60
C ALA A 153 1.38 13.56 11.75
N LEU A 154 0.95 12.91 10.65
CA LEU A 154 -0.08 11.88 10.66
C LEU A 154 0.37 10.65 11.46
N GLU A 155 1.59 10.17 11.27
CA GLU A 155 2.15 9.05 12.02
C GLU A 155 2.16 9.33 13.52
N ARG A 156 2.56 10.55 13.93
CA ARG A 156 2.49 10.99 15.34
C ARG A 156 1.05 10.98 15.87
N LYS A 157 0.07 11.45 15.09
CA LYS A 157 -1.35 11.40 15.47
C LYS A 157 -1.84 9.96 15.64
N VAL A 158 -1.51 9.07 14.72
CA VAL A 158 -1.87 7.65 14.79
C VAL A 158 -1.26 7.00 16.03
N LYS A 159 0.02 7.25 16.33
CA LYS A 159 0.67 6.75 17.56
C LYS A 159 -0.04 7.24 18.83
N LEU A 160 -0.45 8.52 18.86
CA LEU A 160 -1.23 9.08 19.97
C LEU A 160 -2.60 8.42 20.09
N TRP A 161 -3.29 8.11 18.98
CA TRP A 161 -4.58 7.40 19.02
C TRP A 161 -4.42 5.97 19.54
N VAL A 162 -3.38 5.25 19.13
CA VAL A 162 -3.08 3.91 19.65
C VAL A 162 -2.84 3.97 21.16
N LEU A 163 -2.02 4.92 21.63
CA LEU A 163 -1.74 5.10 23.05
C LEU A 163 -2.96 5.58 23.86
N GLY A 164 -3.75 6.49 23.28
CA GLY A 164 -4.98 7.02 23.86
C GLY A 164 -6.12 6.00 23.92
N SER A 165 -6.16 5.02 23.02
CA SER A 165 -7.11 3.90 23.10
C SER A 165 -6.80 2.97 24.29
N SER A 166 -5.54 2.90 24.73
CA SER A 166 -5.13 2.15 25.92
C SER A 166 -5.49 2.86 27.24
N THR A 167 -5.66 4.19 27.23
CA THR A 167 -6.09 4.98 28.39
C THR A 167 -7.55 5.42 28.34
N ALA A 168 -8.22 5.30 27.19
CA ALA A 168 -9.68 5.42 27.05
C ALA A 168 -10.44 4.24 27.70
N GLY A 169 -9.72 3.23 28.19
CA GLY A 169 -10.22 2.26 29.18
C GLY A 169 -10.44 2.85 30.58
N LYS A 170 -10.14 4.14 30.83
CA LYS A 170 -10.67 4.89 31.96
C LYS A 170 -11.87 5.71 31.51
N VAL A 171 -13.00 5.01 31.44
CA VAL A 171 -14.30 5.43 31.95
C VAL A 171 -14.38 6.95 32.16
N LEU A 172 -14.83 7.69 31.14
CA LEU A 172 -15.61 8.88 31.43
C LEU A 172 -16.88 8.38 32.12
N LYS A 173 -16.82 8.25 33.45
CA LYS A 173 -18.02 8.15 34.26
C LYS A 173 -18.70 9.50 34.08
N LEU A 174 -19.57 9.58 33.09
CA LEU A 174 -20.67 10.53 33.14
C LEU A 174 -21.30 10.35 34.54
N PRO A 175 -21.62 11.42 35.27
CA PRO A 175 -22.33 11.28 36.52
C PRO A 175 -23.60 10.48 36.20
N SER A 176 -23.68 9.29 36.80
CA SER A 176 -24.82 8.41 36.65
C SER A 176 -26.07 9.15 37.14
N VAL A 177 -26.81 9.74 36.20
CA VAL A 177 -28.25 9.91 36.36
C VAL A 177 -28.78 8.49 36.30
N ASN A 178 -29.21 7.95 37.44
CA ASN A 178 -29.98 6.70 37.65
C ASN A 178 -29.51 5.79 38.79
N LYS A 179 -28.80 6.28 39.83
CA LYS A 179 -28.78 5.57 41.12
C LYS A 179 -30.16 5.52 41.83
N VAL A 180 -31.16 6.21 41.27
CA VAL A 180 -32.53 6.27 41.82
C VAL A 180 -33.48 5.29 41.11
N LEU A 181 -33.11 4.76 39.94
CA LEU A 181 -33.96 3.86 39.14
C LEU A 181 -33.61 2.37 39.25
N GLU A 182 -32.62 2.00 40.08
CA GLU A 182 -32.25 0.59 40.33
C GLU A 182 -33.24 -0.14 41.26
N LYS A 183 -34.18 0.59 41.90
CA LYS A 183 -35.09 0.03 42.90
C LYS A 183 -36.42 -0.50 42.35
N HIS A 184 -36.67 -0.39 41.04
CA HIS A 184 -37.98 -0.70 40.45
C HIS A 184 -37.94 -1.54 39.16
N LEU A 185 -36.78 -2.08 38.77
CA LEU A 185 -36.65 -2.91 37.57
C LEU A 185 -36.40 -4.38 37.96
N PRO A 186 -36.98 -5.35 37.22
CA PRO A 186 -36.67 -6.77 37.41
C PRO A 186 -35.17 -7.05 37.25
N GLU A 187 -34.63 -7.99 38.03
CA GLU A 187 -33.19 -8.34 38.03
C GLU A 187 -32.71 -8.74 36.62
N GLU A 188 -33.60 -9.32 35.82
CA GLU A 188 -33.38 -9.73 34.44
C GLU A 188 -33.10 -8.54 33.50
N VAL A 189 -33.76 -7.40 33.75
CA VAL A 189 -33.54 -6.16 32.99
C VAL A 189 -32.21 -5.51 33.39
N VAL A 190 -31.86 -5.59 34.68
CA VAL A 190 -30.59 -5.09 35.23
C VAL A 190 -29.41 -5.93 34.74
N GLU A 191 -29.55 -7.26 34.65
CA GLU A 191 -28.53 -8.17 34.11
C GLU A 191 -28.27 -7.90 32.62
N PHE A 192 -29.32 -7.70 31.83
CA PHE A 192 -29.21 -7.37 30.40
C PHE A 192 -28.53 -6.01 30.16
N GLU A 193 -28.90 -4.98 30.93
CA GLU A 193 -28.32 -3.65 30.79
C GLU A 193 -26.85 -3.61 31.23
N ARG A 194 -26.50 -4.33 32.31
CA ARG A 194 -25.10 -4.52 32.74
C ARG A 194 -24.27 -5.25 31.69
N PHE A 195 -24.84 -6.26 31.02
CA PHE A 195 -24.18 -7.00 29.95
C PHE A 195 -23.86 -6.11 28.73
N LEU A 196 -24.82 -5.27 28.30
CA LEU A 196 -24.61 -4.33 27.19
C LEU A 196 -23.56 -3.26 27.54
N GLN A 197 -23.59 -2.73 28.77
CA GLN A 197 -22.61 -1.75 29.23
C GLN A 197 -21.19 -2.31 29.32
N GLN A 198 -21.03 -3.60 29.66
CA GLN A 198 -19.72 -4.24 29.75
C GLN A 198 -19.15 -4.69 28.41
N THR A 199 -20.01 -5.02 27.43
CA THR A 199 -19.56 -5.67 26.18
C THR A 199 -19.54 -4.75 24.96
N GLY A 200 -19.91 -3.47 25.10
CA GLY A 200 -19.84 -2.49 24.00
C GLY A 200 -21.15 -2.35 23.23
N GLU A 201 -22.24 -2.10 23.97
CA GLU A 201 -23.58 -1.82 23.45
C GLU A 201 -24.17 -2.96 22.59
N TRP A 202 -25.07 -2.65 21.65
CA TRP A 202 -25.82 -3.63 20.86
C TRP A 202 -24.96 -4.38 19.85
N GLN A 203 -23.85 -3.80 19.37
CA GLN A 203 -22.95 -4.48 18.45
C GLN A 203 -21.80 -5.21 19.15
N GLY A 204 -21.63 -5.08 20.46
CA GLY A 204 -20.60 -5.77 21.23
C GLY A 204 -19.17 -5.51 20.72
N GLY A 205 -18.88 -4.26 20.34
CA GLY A 205 -17.57 -3.81 19.84
C GLY A 205 -17.25 -4.16 18.37
N TRP A 206 -18.14 -4.83 17.65
CA TRP A 206 -18.01 -5.06 16.21
C TRP A 206 -18.58 -3.89 15.41
N ASP A 207 -18.01 -3.60 14.24
CA ASP A 207 -18.59 -2.58 13.37
C ASP A 207 -19.90 -3.06 12.71
N ASP A 208 -20.71 -2.11 12.23
CA ASP A 208 -22.03 -2.41 11.66
C ASP A 208 -21.98 -3.40 10.50
N HIS A 209 -20.91 -3.38 9.71
CA HIS A 209 -20.78 -4.23 8.54
C HIS A 209 -20.48 -5.67 8.95
N ASP A 210 -19.49 -5.84 9.82
CA ASP A 210 -19.07 -7.15 10.31
C ASP A 210 -20.19 -7.78 11.15
N HIS A 211 -20.88 -6.99 11.97
CA HIS A 211 -22.03 -7.45 12.73
C HIS A 211 -23.17 -7.94 11.83
N GLN A 212 -23.55 -7.17 10.80
CA GLN A 212 -24.61 -7.57 9.87
C GLN A 212 -24.22 -8.78 9.02
N THR A 213 -22.95 -8.90 8.65
CA THR A 213 -22.43 -10.04 7.89
C THR A 213 -22.44 -11.30 8.75
N PHE A 214 -21.97 -11.21 10.00
CA PHE A 214 -22.07 -12.27 11.00
C PHE A 214 -23.52 -12.72 11.19
N LEU A 215 -24.46 -11.79 11.41
CA LEU A 215 -25.87 -12.13 11.58
C LEU A 215 -26.47 -12.85 10.37
N LYS A 216 -26.13 -12.44 9.15
CA LYS A 216 -26.61 -13.09 7.92
C LYS A 216 -26.13 -14.53 7.82
N VAL A 217 -24.84 -14.77 8.06
CA VAL A 217 -24.27 -16.13 8.01
C VAL A 217 -24.81 -16.98 9.16
N TRP A 218 -24.88 -16.40 10.37
CA TRP A 218 -25.37 -17.09 11.56
C TRP A 218 -26.84 -17.50 11.42
N THR A 219 -27.70 -16.61 10.94
CA THR A 219 -29.13 -16.91 10.72
C THR A 219 -29.35 -17.94 9.60
N LYS A 220 -28.54 -17.89 8.54
CA LYS A 220 -28.55 -18.87 7.44
C LYS A 220 -28.26 -20.29 7.94
N HIS A 221 -27.30 -20.43 8.86
CA HIS A 221 -26.86 -21.73 9.37
C HIS A 221 -27.47 -22.11 10.73
N LYS A 222 -28.27 -21.22 11.35
CA LYS A 222 -28.82 -21.38 12.69
C LYS A 222 -27.75 -21.78 13.73
N GLY A 223 -26.55 -21.20 13.63
CA GLY A 223 -25.42 -21.50 14.53
C GLY A 223 -24.79 -22.90 14.39
N ARG A 224 -25.03 -23.65 13.30
CA ARG A 224 -24.39 -24.96 13.06
C ARG A 224 -22.95 -24.81 12.55
N LEU A 225 -22.05 -25.75 12.90
CA LEU A 225 -20.61 -25.72 12.59
C LEU A 225 -20.22 -25.28 11.16
N SER A 226 -21.07 -25.52 10.15
CA SER A 226 -20.91 -25.05 8.76
C SER A 226 -20.88 -23.53 8.59
N TYR A 227 -21.30 -22.76 9.60
CA TYR A 227 -21.28 -21.30 9.57
C TYR A 227 -19.86 -20.73 9.67
N MET A 228 -18.92 -21.45 10.30
CA MET A 228 -17.57 -20.94 10.56
C MET A 228 -16.77 -20.72 9.28
N ASP A 229 -16.80 -21.70 8.39
CA ASP A 229 -16.05 -21.64 7.13
C ASP A 229 -16.62 -20.53 6.22
N GLU A 230 -17.95 -20.39 6.20
CA GLU A 230 -18.60 -19.32 5.44
C GLU A 230 -18.38 -17.94 6.09
N ALA A 231 -18.38 -17.86 7.42
CA ALA A 231 -18.12 -16.61 8.13
C ALA A 231 -16.69 -16.11 7.92
N LEU A 232 -15.70 -17.00 7.91
CA LEU A 232 -14.30 -16.67 7.61
C LEU A 232 -14.10 -16.17 6.17
N GLU A 233 -14.90 -16.63 5.22
CA GLU A 233 -14.83 -16.17 3.83
C GLU A 233 -15.36 -14.74 3.66
N TYR A 234 -16.38 -14.35 4.44
CA TYR A 234 -16.99 -13.03 4.36
C TYR A 234 -16.43 -12.00 5.35
N LEU A 235 -15.97 -12.43 6.52
CA LEU A 235 -15.40 -11.58 7.58
C LEU A 235 -13.87 -11.54 7.45
N CYS A 236 -13.41 -10.84 6.41
CA CYS A 236 -11.99 -10.71 6.12
C CYS A 236 -11.24 -10.01 7.26
N GLY A 237 -10.22 -10.69 7.82
CA GLY A 237 -9.38 -10.16 8.90
C GLY A 237 -9.80 -10.61 10.30
N GLN A 238 -10.92 -11.31 10.45
CA GLN A 238 -11.31 -11.96 11.70
C GLN A 238 -10.68 -13.35 11.78
N THR A 239 -10.17 -13.71 12.96
CA THR A 239 -9.69 -15.07 13.22
C THR A 239 -10.86 -16.00 13.53
N LYS A 240 -10.61 -17.32 13.48
CA LYS A 240 -11.61 -18.30 13.88
C LYS A 240 -12.02 -18.10 15.35
N GLU A 241 -11.05 -17.76 16.18
CA GLU A 241 -11.22 -17.47 17.60
C GLU A 241 -12.12 -16.24 17.83
N ASP A 242 -11.98 -15.19 17.02
CA ASP A 242 -12.81 -13.99 17.09
C ASP A 242 -14.29 -14.31 16.76
N ILE A 243 -14.52 -15.14 15.74
CA ILE A 243 -15.86 -15.57 15.33
C ILE A 243 -16.49 -16.50 16.38
N GLU A 244 -15.70 -17.39 17.01
CA GLU A 244 -16.15 -18.23 18.12
C GLU A 244 -16.53 -17.43 19.36
N GLN A 245 -15.70 -16.45 19.73
CA GLN A 245 -16.03 -15.54 20.83
C GLN A 245 -17.30 -14.74 20.53
N ARG A 246 -17.47 -14.33 19.26
CA ARG A 246 -18.65 -13.59 18.83
C ARG A 246 -19.93 -14.42 18.91
N ASP A 247 -19.88 -15.69 18.52
CA ASP A 247 -21.02 -16.60 18.63
C ASP A 247 -21.41 -16.86 20.08
N LYS A 248 -20.44 -17.10 20.97
CA LYS A 248 -20.69 -17.23 22.41
C LYS A 248 -21.35 -15.97 22.99
N TRP A 249 -20.89 -14.79 22.58
CA TRP A 249 -21.50 -13.53 22.97
C TRP A 249 -22.94 -13.40 22.45
N TYR A 250 -23.18 -13.74 21.18
CA TYR A 250 -24.49 -13.59 20.55
C TYR A 250 -25.53 -14.57 21.12
N GLN A 251 -25.13 -15.81 21.41
CA GLN A 251 -25.97 -16.77 22.13
C GLN A 251 -26.36 -16.26 23.52
N LYS A 252 -25.41 -15.69 24.27
CA LYS A 252 -25.68 -15.08 25.57
C LYS A 252 -26.60 -13.86 25.44
N PHE A 253 -26.42 -13.04 24.42
CA PHE A 253 -27.28 -11.90 24.12
C PHE A 253 -28.73 -12.35 23.85
N LEU A 254 -28.93 -13.42 23.06
CA LEU A 254 -30.28 -13.96 22.78
C LEU A 254 -30.97 -14.48 24.05
N ILE A 255 -30.25 -15.21 24.91
CA ILE A 255 -30.79 -15.72 26.19
C ILE A 255 -31.25 -14.56 27.08
N LEU A 256 -30.44 -13.52 27.22
CA LEU A 256 -30.79 -12.37 28.06
C LEU A 256 -31.91 -11.52 27.44
N LEU A 257 -31.98 -11.43 26.11
CA LEU A 257 -33.07 -10.76 25.40
C LEU A 257 -34.41 -11.48 25.60
N GLU A 258 -34.41 -12.81 25.67
CA GLU A 258 -35.59 -13.62 25.91
C GLU A 258 -36.08 -13.50 27.37
N ARG A 259 -35.16 -13.56 28.34
CA ARG A 259 -35.47 -13.33 29.77
C ARG A 259 -35.99 -11.93 30.08
N LYS A 260 -35.62 -10.93 29.28
CA LYS A 260 -36.16 -9.56 29.40
C LYS A 260 -37.63 -9.45 28.94
N LYS A 261 -38.11 -10.39 28.12
CA LYS A 261 -39.48 -10.38 27.58
C LYS A 261 -40.49 -11.15 28.43
N GLU A 262 -40.03 -12.03 29.30
CA GLU A 262 -40.82 -12.69 30.36
C GLU A 262 -41.09 -11.72 31.53
#